data_AF-A0A6L9G7U6-F1
#
_entry.id   AF-A0A6L9G7U6-F1
#
_cell.length_a   1.000
_cell.length_b   1.000
_cell.length_c   1.000
_cell.angle_alpha   90.00
_cell.angle_beta   90.00
_cell.angle_gamma   90.00
#
_symmetry.space_group_name_H-M   'P 1'
#
loop_
_entity.id
_entity.type
_entity.pdbx_description
1 polymer ?
#
loop_
_entity_poly.entity_id
_entity_poly.type
_entity_poly.pdbx_seq_one_letter_code
_entity_poly.pdbx_strand_id
1 'polypeptide(L)'
;MSNWDYDSDNDFFTCPNGKKVPFQYLSNRTDKAGFKRTFRVYECEDCSGCPLRVHCTKAKGNRKIFYNAHWEQQKAYIREQL
;
A
#
# COMPACT_ATOMS: atom_id res chain seq x y z
N MET A 1 10.10 12.50 4.69
CA MET A 1 10.07 11.49 3.62
C MET A 1 9.40 10.26 4.20
N SER A 2 8.23 9.88 3.67
CA SER A 2 7.49 8.72 4.16
C SER A 2 7.93 7.51 3.34
N ASN A 3 9.02 6.87 3.77
CA ASN A 3 9.59 5.72 3.06
C ASN A 3 8.71 4.49 3.34
N TRP A 4 7.68 4.32 2.52
CA TRP A 4 6.88 3.10 2.46
C TRP A 4 7.55 2.14 1.49
N ASP A 5 8.53 1.41 2.00
CA ASP A 5 9.30 0.48 1.19
C ASP A 5 8.52 -0.82 0.98
N TYR A 6 8.48 -1.32 -0.25
CA TYR A 6 7.80 -2.56 -0.60
C TYR A 6 8.83 -3.67 -0.75
N ASP A 7 8.72 -4.69 0.09
CA ASP A 7 9.48 -5.91 -0.02
C ASP A 7 8.70 -6.90 -0.91
N SER A 8 9.19 -7.14 -2.13
CA SER A 8 8.58 -8.06 -3.08
C SER A 8 8.82 -9.52 -2.75
N ASP A 9 9.89 -9.85 -2.02
CA ASP A 9 10.25 -11.23 -1.67
C ASP A 9 9.35 -11.76 -0.57
N ASN A 10 9.02 -10.90 0.41
CA ASN A 10 8.20 -11.24 1.56
C ASN A 10 6.77 -10.69 1.49
N ASP A 11 6.42 -9.94 0.45
CA ASP A 11 5.10 -9.34 0.21
C ASP A 11 4.58 -8.52 1.40
N PHE A 12 5.38 -7.57 1.88
CA PHE A 12 4.97 -6.61 2.91
C PHE A 12 5.50 -5.21 2.63
N PHE A 13 4.83 -4.21 3.18
CA PHE A 13 5.35 -2.86 3.25
C PHE A 13 5.97 -2.58 4.62
N THR A 14 7.00 -1.75 4.65
CA THR A 14 7.53 -1.20 5.90
C THR A 14 6.98 0.20 6.11
N CYS A 15 6.31 0.44 7.23
CA CYS A 15 5.82 1.77 7.56
C CYS A 15 6.97 2.68 8.05
N PRO A 16 6.80 4.00 8.06
CA PRO A 16 7.81 4.94 8.57
C PRO A 16 8.17 4.73 10.06
N ASN A 17 7.34 4.00 10.81
CA ASN A 17 7.59 3.62 12.20
C ASN A 17 8.29 2.26 12.32
N GLY A 18 8.81 1.70 11.23
CA GLY A 18 9.50 0.40 11.18
C GLY A 18 8.60 -0.83 11.35
N LYS A 19 7.28 -0.66 11.50
CA LYS A 19 6.34 -1.79 11.57
C LYS A 19 6.07 -2.38 10.19
N LYS A 20 5.93 -3.71 10.13
CA LYS A 20 5.50 -4.43 8.93
C LYS A 20 4.01 -4.21 8.67
N VAL A 21 3.67 -4.16 7.39
CA VAL A 21 2.33 -3.97 6.88
C VAL A 21 2.10 -5.09 5.86
N PRO A 22 1.76 -6.30 6.34
CA PRO A 22 1.60 -7.48 5.49
C PRO A 22 0.37 -7.38 4.61
N PHE A 23 0.40 -8.16 3.52
CA PHE A 23 -0.75 -8.36 2.67
C PHE A 23 -1.94 -8.93 3.46
N GLN A 24 -3.14 -8.42 3.19
CA GLN A 24 -4.37 -8.88 3.82
C GLN A 24 -5.30 -9.53 2.82
N TYR A 25 -5.68 -8.81 1.76
CA TYR A 25 -6.65 -9.28 0.77
C TYR A 25 -6.61 -8.49 -0.54
N LEU A 26 -7.23 -9.04 -1.58
CA LEU A 26 -7.48 -8.34 -2.83
C LEU A 26 -8.80 -7.57 -2.77
N SER A 27 -8.77 -6.28 -3.08
CA SER A 27 -9.95 -5.42 -3.20
C SER A 27 -10.21 -5.12 -4.67
N ASN A 28 -11.34 -5.60 -5.18
CA ASN A 28 -11.83 -5.27 -6.52
C ASN A 28 -12.66 -3.99 -6.44
N ARG A 29 -12.32 -2.99 -7.25
CA ARG A 29 -13.05 -1.72 -7.33
C ARG A 29 -13.34 -1.40 -8.78
N THR A 30 -14.59 -1.01 -9.04
CA THR A 30 -15.00 -0.48 -10.34
C THR A 30 -14.89 1.03 -10.28
N ASP A 31 -14.15 1.64 -11.21
CA ASP A 31 -14.11 3.09 -11.32
C ASP A 31 -15.38 3.66 -11.99
N LYS A 32 -15.53 4.99 -12.00
CA LYS A 32 -16.69 5.67 -12.60
C LYS A 32 -16.82 5.42 -14.10
N ALA A 33 -15.72 5.03 -14.78
CA ALA A 33 -15.70 4.71 -16.20
C ALA A 33 -16.01 3.22 -16.46
N GLY A 34 -16.28 2.42 -15.42
CA GLY A 34 -16.67 1.01 -15.54
C GLY A 34 -15.51 0.03 -15.55
N PHE A 35 -14.26 0.49 -15.43
CA PHE A 35 -13.12 -0.42 -15.40
C PHE A 35 -12.95 -1.04 -14.02
N LYS A 36 -12.88 -2.38 -13.98
CA LYS A 36 -12.57 -3.14 -12.77
C LYS A 36 -11.06 -3.15 -12.56
N ARG A 37 -10.63 -2.72 -11.37
CA ARG A 37 -9.24 -2.74 -10.94
C ARG A 37 -9.11 -3.55 -9.65
N THR A 38 -8.14 -4.45 -9.62
CA THR A 38 -7.81 -5.24 -8.45
C THR A 38 -6.64 -4.58 -7.72
N PHE A 39 -6.84 -4.28 -6.44
CA PHE A 39 -5.83 -3.72 -5.56
C PHE A 39 -5.42 -4.75 -4.52
N ARG A 40 -4.12 -4.89 -4.29
CA ARG A 40 -3.61 -5.60 -3.11
C ARG A 40 -3.73 -4.67 -1.91
N VAL A 41 -4.44 -5.10 -0.88
CA VAL A 41 -4.63 -4.33 0.35
C VAL A 41 -3.66 -4.86 1.39
N TYR A 42 -2.83 -3.97 1.90
CA TYR A 42 -1.90 -4.22 3.00
C TYR A 42 -2.38 -3.42 4.20
N GLU A 43 -2.31 -3.99 5.40
CA GLU A 43 -2.72 -3.31 6.63
C GLU A 43 -1.69 -3.48 7.72
N CYS A 44 -1.43 -2.40 8.44
CA CYS A 44 -0.53 -2.45 9.58
C CYS A 44 -1.22 -3.22 10.71
N GLU A 45 -0.49 -4.07 11.41
CA GLU A 45 -1.07 -4.90 12.49
C GLU A 45 -1.65 -4.06 13.62
N ASP A 46 -0.92 -3.03 14.05
CA ASP A 46 -1.38 -2.14 15.11
C ASP A 46 -0.81 -0.73 14.99
N CYS A 47 -1.70 0.24 14.78
CA CYS A 47 -1.40 1.67 14.78
C CYS A 47 -1.90 2.39 16.04
N SER A 48 -2.39 1.67 17.05
CA SER A 48 -2.77 2.24 18.34
C SER A 48 -1.54 2.79 19.07
N GLY A 49 -1.67 3.98 19.68
CA GLY A 49 -0.56 4.65 20.37
C GLY A 49 0.63 5.07 19.50
N CYS A 50 0.58 4.93 18.17
CA CYS A 50 1.71 5.28 17.30
C CYS A 50 1.96 6.81 17.31
N PRO A 51 3.18 7.28 17.66
CA PRO A 51 3.47 8.71 17.75
C PRO A 51 3.39 9.40 16.38
N LEU A 52 3.66 8.65 15.31
CA LEU A 52 3.58 9.14 13.94
C LEU A 52 2.16 9.08 13.37
N ARG A 53 1.15 8.58 14.11
CA ARG A 53 -0.21 8.35 13.60
C ARG A 53 -0.81 9.60 12.98
N VAL A 54 -0.67 10.75 13.64
CA VAL A 54 -1.21 12.05 13.19
C VAL A 54 -0.69 12.44 11.81
N HIS A 55 0.57 12.12 11.51
CA HIS A 55 1.21 12.40 10.22
C HIS A 55 1.12 11.23 9.23
N CYS A 56 0.87 10.00 9.70
CA CYS A 56 0.87 8.78 8.91
C CYS A 56 -0.51 8.43 8.31
N THR A 57 -1.58 8.58 9.09
CA THR A 57 -2.93 8.17 8.67
C THR A 57 -4.04 8.98 9.31
N LYS A 58 -5.06 9.34 8.52
CA LYS A 58 -6.31 9.94 9.00
C LYS A 58 -7.41 8.90 9.25
N ALA A 59 -7.14 7.61 9.02
CA ALA A 59 -8.11 6.55 9.24
C ALA A 59 -8.44 6.39 10.72
N LYS A 60 -9.67 5.97 11.03
CA LYS A 60 -10.07 5.63 12.42
C LYS A 60 -9.37 4.37 12.94
N GLY A 61 -9.04 3.42 12.06
CA GLY A 61 -8.37 2.16 12.39
C GLY A 61 -6.88 2.13 12.02
N ASN A 62 -6.38 0.96 11.67
CA ASN A 62 -5.02 0.80 11.18
C ASN A 62 -4.81 1.43 9.81
N ARG A 63 -3.56 1.78 9.50
CA ARG A 63 -3.20 2.28 8.18
C ARG A 63 -3.28 1.13 7.17
N LYS A 64 -4.05 1.35 6.10
CA LYS A 64 -4.12 0.47 4.94
C LYS A 64 -3.42 1.10 3.73
N ILE A 65 -2.76 0.28 2.93
CA ILE A 65 -2.15 0.65 1.64
C ILE A 65 -2.91 -0.11 0.55
N PHE A 66 -3.29 0.60 -0.50
CA PHE A 66 -3.90 0.01 -1.69
C PHE A 66 -2.87 0.03 -2.80
N TYR A 67 -2.28 -1.12 -3.07
CA TYR A 67 -1.24 -1.28 -4.07
C TYR A 67 -1.84 -1.83 -5.37
N ASN A 68 -1.58 -1.15 -6.50
CA ASN A 68 -2.00 -1.59 -7.81
C ASN A 68 -0.80 -2.20 -8.54
N ALA A 69 -0.65 -3.52 -8.48
CA ALA A 69 0.47 -4.22 -9.09
C ALA A 69 0.58 -3.98 -10.60
N HIS A 70 -0.57 -3.93 -11.30
CA HIS A 70 -0.59 -3.70 -12.75
C HIS A 70 -0.07 -2.30 -13.12
N TRP A 71 -0.41 -1.29 -12.32
CA TRP A 71 0.07 0.08 -12.54
C TRP A 71 1.58 0.21 -12.28
N GLU A 72 2.10 -0.46 -11.25
CA GLU A 72 3.53 -0.42 -10.96
C GLU A 72 4.35 -1.19 -12.01
N GLN A 73 3.84 -2.31 -12.53
CA GLN A 73 4.44 -3.00 -13.68
C GLN A 73 4.50 -2.10 -14.92
N GLN A 74 3.42 -1.36 -15.23
CA GLN A 74 3.40 -0.41 -16.34
C GLN A 74 4.43 0.72 -16.16
N LYS A 75 4.56 1.26 -14.94
CA LYS A 75 5.60 2.26 -14.64
C LYS A 75 7.01 1.71 -14.79
N ALA A 76 7.26 0.48 -14.32
CA ALA A 76 8.56 -0.16 -14.43
C ALA A 76 8.96 -0.31 -15.90
N TYR A 77 8.03 -0.81 -16.74
CA TYR A 77 8.23 -0.89 -18.18
C TYR A 77 8.56 0.46 -18.82
N ILE A 78 7.81 1.52 -18.49
CA ILE A 78 8.07 2.87 -19.03
C ILE A 78 9.44 3.40 -18.58
N ARG A 79 9.87 3.12 -17.35
CA ARG A 79 11.18 3.53 -16.83
C ARG A 79 12.33 2.78 -17.49
N GLU A 80 12.14 1.54 -17.90
CA GLU A 80 13.16 0.75 -18.60
C GLU A 80 13.31 1.17 -20.08
N GLN A 81 12.32 1.87 -20.64
CA GLN A 81 12.34 2.36 -22.03
C GLN A 81 12.83 3.82 -22.17
N LEU A 82 13.28 4.45 -21.09
CA LEU A 82 13.83 5.82 -21.04
C LEU A 82 15.30 5.79 -20.60
#